data_AF-A0A7R9QMF6-F1
#
_entry.id   AF-A0A7R9QMF6-F1
#
_cell.length_a   1.000
_cell.length_b   1.000
_cell.length_c   1.000
_cell.angle_alpha   90.00
_cell.angle_beta   90.00
_cell.angle_gamma   90.00
#
_symmetry.space_group_name_H-M   'P 1'
#
loop_
_entity.id
_entity.type
_entity.pdbx_description
1 polymer ?
#
loop_
_entity_poly.entity_id
_entity_poly.type
_entity_poly.pdbx_seq_one_letter_code
_entity_poly.pdbx_strand_id
1 'polypeptide(L)'
;RVIHGHIARIEANIPWKSLYSSPVVIRLTDVYVVAVPNSEATYDDINEELIQWNDKQKQLERIEDAKQRSKETSTDTKKKTDDSFATKFAAQIVKNLQVFITNVHICYEDSISWPKNPFQVGLTLHKL
;
A
#
# COMPACT_ATOMS: atom_id res chain seq x y z
N ARG A 1 0.08 -10.45 10.17
CA ARG A 1 -1.10 -9.56 10.04
C ARG A 1 -0.95 -8.39 11.01
N VAL A 2 -1.36 -7.17 10.66
CA VAL A 2 -1.43 -6.05 11.62
C VAL A 2 -2.81 -6.06 12.28
N ILE A 3 -2.87 -6.08 13.61
CA ILE A 3 -4.12 -6.02 14.37
C ILE A 3 -4.49 -4.60 14.75
N HIS A 4 -3.50 -3.81 15.13
CA HIS A 4 -3.69 -2.43 15.56
C HIS A 4 -2.57 -1.57 15.01
N GLY A 5 -2.93 -0.39 14.52
CA GLY A 5 -2.01 0.64 14.10
C GLY A 5 -2.50 1.98 14.59
N HIS A 6 -1.62 2.80 15.15
CA HIS A 6 -1.92 4.13 15.61
C HIS A 6 -0.81 5.09 15.21
N ILE A 7 -1.20 6.27 14.75
CA ILE A 7 -0.27 7.36 14.44
C ILE A 7 -0.78 8.59 15.18
N ALA A 8 0.00 9.14 16.11
CA ALA A 8 -0.47 10.27 16.91
C ALA A 8 -0.56 11.56 16.09
N ARG A 9 0.43 11.81 15.23
CA ARG A 9 0.46 13.04 14.43
C ARG A 9 1.01 12.83 13.03
N ILE A 10 0.28 13.39 12.07
CA ILE A 10 0.66 13.45 10.66
C ILE A 10 0.68 14.91 10.26
N GLU A 11 1.82 15.38 9.74
CA GLU A 11 1.96 16.72 9.17
C GLU A 11 2.39 16.59 7.71
N ALA A 12 1.70 17.29 6.81
CA ALA A 12 2.06 17.37 5.41
C ALA A 12 2.28 18.83 5.02
N ASN A 13 3.50 19.16 4.60
CA ASN A 13 3.85 20.45 4.05
C ASN A 13 3.98 20.33 2.53
N ILE A 14 2.97 20.84 1.83
CA ILE A 14 2.87 20.81 0.37
C ILE A 14 3.13 22.22 -0.17
N PRO A 15 4.27 22.47 -0.85
CA PRO A 15 4.57 23.77 -1.41
C PRO A 15 3.83 23.98 -2.74
N TRP A 16 2.53 24.27 -2.68
CA TRP A 16 1.64 24.42 -3.85
C TRP A 16 2.17 25.34 -4.96
N LYS A 17 2.90 26.39 -4.58
CA LYS A 17 3.48 27.37 -5.53
C LYS A 17 4.81 26.92 -6.14
N SER A 18 5.48 25.93 -5.56
CA SER A 18 6.83 25.50 -5.94
C SER A 18 7.03 23.98 -5.95
N LEU A 19 6.01 23.20 -6.31
CA LEU A 19 6.07 21.72 -6.40
C LEU A 19 7.13 21.17 -7.37
N TYR A 20 7.60 22.00 -8.31
CA TYR A 20 8.67 21.63 -9.24
C TYR A 20 10.06 21.81 -8.66
N SER A 21 10.24 22.70 -7.69
CA SER A 21 11.56 23.07 -7.13
C SER A 21 11.72 22.77 -5.65
N SER A 22 10.63 22.64 -4.90
CA SER A 22 10.61 22.38 -3.46
C SER A 22 10.00 21.00 -3.16
N PRO A 23 10.58 20.22 -2.23
CA PRO A 23 10.07 18.90 -1.88
C PRO A 23 8.77 19.00 -1.07
N VAL A 24 7.93 17.98 -1.21
CA VAL A 24 6.78 17.77 -0.32
C VAL A 24 7.29 17.07 0.92
N VAL A 25 7.06 17.64 2.10
CA VAL A 25 7.56 17.07 3.36
C VAL A 25 6.42 16.49 4.17
N ILE A 26 6.49 15.19 4.47
CA ILE A 26 5.59 14.50 5.38
C ILE A 26 6.33 14.17 6.66
N ARG A 27 5.75 14.52 7.82
CA ARG A 27 6.27 14.14 9.13
C ARG A 27 5.24 13.28 9.86
N LEU A 28 5.70 12.11 10.31
CA LEU A 28 4.93 11.15 11.10
C LEU A 28 5.57 11.10 12.48
N THR A 29 4.78 11.33 13.53
CA THR A 29 5.25 11.28 14.92
C THR A 29 4.43 10.26 15.71
N ASP A 30 5.12 9.47 16.51
CA ASP A 30 4.56 8.44 17.40
C ASP A 30 3.73 7.40 16.63
N VAL A 31 4.45 6.53 15.92
CA VAL A 31 3.87 5.45 15.12
C VAL A 31 3.91 4.16 15.94
N TYR A 32 2.74 3.60 16.25
CA TYR A 32 2.58 2.33 16.95
C TYR A 32 1.95 1.30 16.02
N VAL A 33 2.57 0.12 15.93
CA VAL A 33 2.07 -1.00 15.14
C VAL A 33 2.12 -2.26 15.98
N VAL A 34 1.01 -2.99 16.05
CA VAL A 34 0.95 -4.32 16.66
C VAL A 34 0.66 -5.35 15.56
N ALA A 35 1.61 -6.26 15.37
CA ALA A 35 1.56 -7.33 14.40
C ALA A 35 1.40 -8.69 15.11
N VAL A 36 0.66 -9.59 14.48
CA VAL A 36 0.44 -10.98 14.92
C VAL A 36 0.81 -11.94 13.79
N PRO A 37 1.13 -13.22 14.08
CA PRO A 37 1.31 -14.23 13.04
C PRO A 37 0.08 -14.31 12.14
N ASN A 38 0.29 -14.59 10.85
CA ASN A 38 -0.81 -14.89 9.97
C ASN A 38 -1.20 -16.36 10.17
N SER A 39 -2.34 -16.62 10.80
CA SER A 39 -2.80 -17.98 11.15
C SER A 39 -3.47 -18.72 9.98
N GLU A 40 -3.64 -18.08 8.83
CA GLU A 40 -4.13 -18.72 7.59
C GLU A 40 -2.94 -19.25 6.78
N ALA A 41 -2.42 -20.40 7.19
CA ALA A 41 -1.55 -21.23 6.37
C ALA A 41 -1.76 -22.71 6.70
N THR A 42 -3.02 -23.16 6.74
CA THR A 42 -3.29 -24.55 6.38
C THR A 42 -3.19 -24.63 4.87
N TYR A 43 -2.14 -25.29 4.40
CA TYR A 43 -1.90 -25.60 2.99
C TYR A 43 -3.04 -26.50 2.49
N ASP A 44 -3.96 -25.93 1.71
CA ASP A 44 -5.03 -26.65 1.01
C ASP A 44 -4.75 -26.59 -0.49
N ASP A 45 -4.23 -27.69 -1.06
CA ASP A 45 -3.91 -27.83 -2.49
C ASP A 45 -5.07 -27.39 -3.42
N ILE A 46 -6.31 -27.61 -2.98
CA ILE A 46 -7.54 -27.29 -3.71
C ILE A 46 -7.71 -25.77 -3.89
N ASN A 47 -7.36 -25.00 -2.86
CA ASN A 47 -7.52 -23.54 -2.88
C ASN A 47 -6.48 -22.88 -3.79
N GLU A 48 -5.23 -23.39 -3.82
CA GLU A 48 -4.22 -22.85 -4.73
C GLU A 48 -4.57 -23.11 -6.20
N GLU A 49 -5.07 -24.29 -6.55
CA GLU A 49 -5.43 -24.60 -7.94
C GLU A 49 -6.62 -23.73 -8.41
N LEU A 50 -7.60 -23.49 -7.53
CA LEU A 50 -8.70 -22.53 -7.75
C LEU A 50 -8.21 -21.08 -7.87
N ILE A 51 -7.27 -20.64 -7.01
CA ILE A 51 -6.68 -19.31 -7.07
C ILE A 51 -5.90 -19.13 -8.38
N GLN A 52 -5.05 -20.10 -8.74
CA GLN A 52 -4.30 -20.09 -9.99
C GLN A 52 -5.20 -20.10 -11.22
N TRP A 53 -6.29 -20.88 -11.19
CA TRP A 53 -7.29 -20.89 -12.26
C TRP A 53 -7.99 -19.53 -12.38
N ASN A 54 -8.43 -18.96 -11.26
CA ASN A 54 -9.08 -17.65 -11.23
C ASN A 54 -8.14 -16.54 -11.70
N ASP A 55 -6.87 -16.58 -11.33
CA ASP A 55 -5.88 -15.61 -11.79
C ASP A 55 -5.65 -15.71 -13.30
N LYS A 56 -5.56 -16.93 -13.86
CA LYS A 56 -5.46 -17.15 -15.31
C LYS A 56 -6.70 -16.63 -16.05
N GLN A 57 -7.90 -16.92 -15.54
CA GLN A 57 -9.16 -16.42 -16.12
C GLN A 57 -9.21 -14.89 -16.11
N LYS A 58 -8.84 -14.28 -14.98
CA LYS A 58 -8.81 -12.81 -14.84
C LYS A 58 -7.77 -12.15 -15.73
N GLN A 59 -6.64 -12.80 -15.98
CA GLN A 59 -5.66 -12.33 -16.97
C GLN A 59 -6.20 -12.38 -18.39
N LEU A 60 -6.91 -13.46 -18.77
CA LEU A 60 -7.56 -13.57 -20.08
C LEU A 60 -8.64 -12.51 -20.27
N GLU A 61 -9.49 -12.30 -19.27
CA GLU A 61 -10.53 -11.28 -19.28
C GLU A 61 -9.93 -9.87 -19.44
N ARG A 62 -8.84 -9.56 -18.73
CA ARG A 62 -8.12 -8.28 -18.89
C ARG A 62 -7.55 -8.07 -20.29
N ILE A 63 -7.04 -9.12 -20.91
CA ILE A 63 -6.50 -9.05 -22.28
C ILE A 63 -7.65 -8.83 -23.28
N GLU A 64 -8.78 -9.51 -23.09
CA GLU A 64 -9.96 -9.39 -23.93
C GLU A 64 -10.61 -8.00 -23.81
N ASP A 65 -10.77 -7.49 -22.58
CA ASP A 65 -11.18 -6.12 -22.29
C ASP A 65 -10.25 -5.09 -22.92
N ALA A 66 -8.93 -5.27 -22.81
CA ALA A 66 -7.96 -4.36 -23.41
C ALA A 66 -8.06 -4.38 -24.95
N LYS A 67 -8.28 -5.56 -25.54
CA LYS A 67 -8.45 -5.74 -26.98
C LYS A 67 -9.77 -5.14 -27.46
N GLN A 68 -10.85 -5.26 -26.69
CA GLN A 68 -12.14 -4.65 -26.99
C GLN A 68 -12.09 -3.13 -26.85
N ARG A 69 -11.51 -2.59 -25.77
CA ARG A 69 -11.26 -1.16 -25.61
C ARG A 69 -10.35 -0.61 -26.71
N SER A 70 -9.36 -1.36 -27.20
CA SER A 70 -8.53 -0.93 -28.33
C SER A 70 -9.30 -0.84 -29.65
N LYS A 71 -10.33 -1.68 -29.85
CA LYS A 71 -11.23 -1.60 -31.01
C LYS A 71 -12.22 -0.44 -30.89
N GLU A 72 -12.72 -0.16 -29.68
CA GLU A 72 -13.64 0.94 -29.38
C GLU A 72 -12.94 2.32 -29.29
N THR A 73 -11.62 2.37 -29.05
CA THR A 73 -10.84 3.63 -29.01
C THR A 73 -10.76 4.34 -30.38
N SER A 74 -11.25 3.73 -31.45
CA SER A 74 -11.45 4.39 -32.75
C SER A 74 -12.46 5.54 -32.69
N THR A 75 -13.31 5.60 -31.67
CA THR A 75 -14.48 6.51 -31.65
C THR A 75 -14.67 7.36 -30.39
N ASP A 76 -13.85 7.24 -29.34
CA ASP A 76 -14.12 7.96 -28.08
C ASP A 76 -12.89 8.67 -27.47
N THR A 77 -12.62 9.87 -27.97
CA THR A 77 -11.48 10.72 -27.59
C THR A 77 -11.71 11.54 -26.30
N LYS A 78 -12.87 11.42 -25.63
CA LYS A 78 -13.27 12.42 -24.60
C LYS A 78 -12.96 12.09 -23.13
N LYS A 79 -12.39 10.93 -22.78
CA LYS A 79 -12.12 10.56 -21.35
C LYS A 79 -10.65 10.52 -20.92
N LYS A 80 -9.68 10.79 -21.80
CA LYS A 80 -8.24 10.69 -21.48
C LYS A 80 -7.62 11.93 -20.83
N THR A 81 -8.34 13.04 -20.72
CA THR A 81 -7.74 14.33 -20.31
C THR A 81 -7.59 14.46 -18.80
N ASP A 82 -8.64 14.17 -18.01
CA ASP A 82 -8.61 14.39 -16.55
C ASP A 82 -7.65 13.43 -15.83
N ASP A 83 -7.64 12.16 -16.24
CA ASP A 83 -6.68 11.18 -15.72
C ASP A 83 -5.23 11.59 -16.02
N SER A 84 -4.96 12.24 -17.15
CA SER A 84 -3.59 12.67 -17.49
C SER A 84 -3.07 13.74 -16.54
N PHE A 85 -3.90 14.72 -16.17
CA PHE A 85 -3.49 15.81 -15.26
C PHE A 85 -3.37 15.34 -13.82
N ALA A 86 -4.36 14.60 -13.30
CA ALA A 86 -4.31 14.05 -11.94
C ALA A 86 -3.14 13.07 -11.78
N THR A 87 -2.89 12.23 -12.80
CA THR A 87 -1.75 11.29 -12.79
C THR A 87 -0.42 12.02 -12.82
N LYS A 88 -0.25 13.04 -13.67
CA LYS A 88 0.98 13.87 -13.70
C LYS A 88 1.19 14.61 -12.39
N PHE A 89 0.11 15.08 -11.76
CA PHE A 89 0.14 15.76 -10.48
C PHE A 89 0.56 14.82 -9.34
N ALA A 90 -0.07 13.65 -9.24
CA ALA A 90 0.31 12.62 -8.26
C ALA A 90 1.75 12.15 -8.47
N ALA A 91 2.17 11.94 -9.71
CA ALA A 91 3.54 11.56 -10.05
C ALA A 91 4.55 12.64 -9.61
N GLN A 92 4.21 13.93 -9.77
CA GLN A 92 5.06 15.03 -9.34
C GLN A 92 5.19 15.12 -7.81
N ILE A 93 4.11 14.87 -7.07
CA ILE A 93 4.13 14.82 -5.59
C ILE A 93 5.04 13.68 -5.12
N VAL A 94 4.88 12.48 -5.69
CA VAL A 94 5.63 11.29 -5.27
C VAL A 94 7.12 11.41 -5.61
N LYS A 95 7.46 12.08 -6.72
CA LYS A 95 8.85 12.23 -7.18
C LYS A 95 9.77 12.94 -6.18
N ASN A 96 9.26 13.95 -5.49
CA ASN A 96 10.02 14.78 -4.54
C ASN A 96 9.44 14.70 -3.11
N LEU A 97 8.92 13.52 -2.73
CA LEU A 97 8.38 13.29 -1.41
C LEU A 97 9.50 12.99 -0.41
N GLN A 98 9.58 13.78 0.66
CA GLN A 98 10.45 13.55 1.80
C GLN A 98 9.61 13.13 2.99
N VAL A 99 9.89 11.95 3.54
CA VAL A 99 9.17 11.41 4.69
C VAL A 99 10.11 11.36 5.88
N PHE A 100 9.68 11.91 7.00
CA PHE A 100 10.37 11.83 8.28
C PHE A 100 9.50 11.10 9.27
N ILE A 101 10.02 10.06 9.90
CA ILE A 101 9.27 9.27 10.89
C ILE A 101 10.01 9.35 12.21
N THR A 102 9.34 9.81 13.25
CA THR A 102 9.92 9.96 14.59
C THR A 102 9.12 9.11 15.57
N ASN A 103 9.85 8.42 16.44
CA ASN A 103 9.32 7.54 17.49
C ASN A 103 8.40 6.44 16.94
N VAL A 104 9.01 5.40 16.39
CA VAL A 104 8.33 4.20 15.88
C VAL A 104 8.41 3.09 16.91
N HIS A 105 7.29 2.47 17.22
CA HIS A 105 7.16 1.30 18.06
C HIS A 105 6.43 0.20 17.29
N ILE A 106 7.11 -0.91 17.05
CA ILE A 106 6.53 -2.08 16.40
C ILE A 106 6.56 -3.22 17.41
N CYS A 107 5.40 -3.74 17.76
CA CYS A 107 5.24 -4.89 18.64
C CYS A 107 4.75 -6.07 17.80
N TYR A 108 5.47 -7.19 17.85
CA TYR A 108 5.01 -8.46 17.34
C TYR A 108 4.54 -9.32 18.51
N GLU A 109 3.27 -9.67 18.53
CA GLU A 109 2.64 -10.52 19.53
C GLU A 109 2.34 -11.89 18.92
N ASP A 110 2.83 -12.96 19.57
CA ASP A 110 2.59 -14.32 19.13
C ASP A 110 2.00 -15.15 20.26
N SER A 111 0.70 -15.41 20.15
CA SER A 111 -0.07 -16.30 21.03
C SER A 111 -0.56 -17.56 20.32
N ILE A 112 -0.25 -17.71 19.03
CA ILE A 112 -0.82 -18.76 18.16
C ILE A 112 0.24 -19.82 17.85
N SER A 113 1.48 -19.40 17.54
CA SER A 113 2.55 -20.33 17.17
C SER A 113 2.99 -21.19 18.35
N TRP A 114 2.90 -20.68 19.58
CA TRP A 114 3.21 -21.42 20.80
C TRP A 114 2.13 -21.19 21.89
N PRO A 115 1.02 -21.96 21.87
CA PRO A 115 -0.12 -21.75 22.77
C PRO A 115 0.22 -21.86 24.27
N LYS A 116 1.25 -22.63 24.63
CA LYS A 116 1.71 -22.81 26.01
C LYS A 116 2.60 -21.68 26.53
N ASN A 117 3.23 -20.89 25.65
CA ASN A 117 4.17 -19.82 26.00
C ASN A 117 4.01 -18.65 25.01
N PRO A 118 2.99 -17.80 25.20
CA PRO A 118 2.85 -16.60 24.37
C PRO A 118 4.04 -15.67 24.59
N PHE A 119 4.51 -15.04 23.52
CA PHE A 119 5.63 -14.11 23.60
C PHE A 119 5.36 -12.82 22.82
N GLN A 120 6.07 -11.76 23.18
CA GLN A 120 6.02 -10.48 22.50
C GLN A 120 7.44 -9.99 22.24
N VAL A 121 7.67 -9.48 21.03
CA VAL A 121 8.92 -8.85 20.63
C VAL A 121 8.63 -7.42 20.19
N GLY A 122 9.31 -6.46 20.80
CA GLY A 122 9.19 -5.04 20.46
C GLY A 122 10.44 -4.51 19.77
N LEU A 123 10.25 -3.72 18.72
CA LEU A 123 11.29 -2.91 18.10
C LEU A 123 10.91 -1.44 18.24
N THR A 124 11.89 -0.63 18.64
CA THR A 124 11.70 0.82 18.77
C THR A 124 12.74 1.54 17.93
N LEU A 125 12.30 2.55 17.17
CA LEU A 125 13.15 3.37 16.33
C LEU A 125 12.90 4.83 16.65
N HIS A 126 13.92 5.53 17.13
CA HIS A 126 13.74 6.91 17.56
C HIS A 126 13.53 7.86 16.37
N LYS A 127 14.23 7.64 15.24
CA LYS A 127 14.16 8.49 14.06
C LYS A 127 14.53 7.72 12.79
N LEU A 128 13.78 7.95 11.71
CA LEU A 128 14.00 7.49 10.35
C LEU A 128 14.06 8.69 9.39
#